data_AF-A0A8X7W317-F1
#
_entry.id   AF-A0A8X7W317-F1
#
_cell.length_a   1.000
_cell.length_b   1.000
_cell.length_c   1.000
_cell.angle_alpha   90.00
_cell.angle_beta   90.00
_cell.angle_gamma   90.00
#
_symmetry.space_group_name_H-M   'P 1'
#
loop_
_entity.id
_entity.type
_entity.pdbx_description
1 polymer ?
#
loop_
_entity_poly.entity_id
_entity_poly.type
_entity_poly.pdbx_seq_one_letter_code
_entity_poly.pdbx_strand_id
1 'polypeptide(L)'
;MTDPYYADMQQHERDSDWLEAVTYAHYCIPKKCTCGGPITVETDKRGRNYYVCKDFKDDGLHIQHACLDAIEEELNELKKQYAKEVSLQCKLQYELEQMR
;
A
#
# COMPACT_ATOMS: atom_id res chain seq x y z
N MET A 1 14.82 -30.52 -19.93
CA MET A 1 15.70 -29.33 -19.83
C MET A 1 14.80 -28.13 -19.93
N THR A 2 14.63 -27.38 -18.85
CA THR A 2 13.92 -26.10 -18.90
C THR A 2 14.83 -25.14 -19.65
N ASP A 3 14.33 -24.56 -20.74
CA ASP A 3 15.06 -23.56 -21.52
C ASP A 3 15.46 -22.40 -20.59
N PRO A 4 16.76 -22.05 -20.46
CA PRO A 4 17.23 -20.97 -19.60
C PRO A 4 16.49 -19.64 -19.86
N TYR A 5 16.11 -19.38 -21.11
CA TYR A 5 15.36 -18.17 -21.48
C TYR A 5 14.00 -18.09 -20.78
N TYR A 6 13.28 -19.22 -20.67
CA TYR A 6 12.00 -19.27 -19.98
C TYR A 6 12.16 -19.18 -18.45
N ALA A 7 13.27 -19.67 -17.89
CA ALA A 7 13.55 -19.52 -16.46
C ALA A 7 13.81 -18.06 -16.08
N ASP A 8 14.54 -17.32 -16.92
CA ASP A 8 14.84 -15.91 -16.72
C ASP A 8 13.59 -15.03 -16.88
N MET A 9 12.73 -15.31 -17.88
CA MET A 9 11.45 -14.61 -18.01
C MET A 9 10.54 -14.82 -16.80
N GLN A 10 10.41 -16.06 -16.31
CA GLN A 10 9.62 -16.34 -15.13
C GLN A 10 10.18 -15.65 -13.87
N GLN A 11 11.49 -15.50 -13.77
CA GLN A 11 12.11 -14.73 -12.69
C GLN A 11 11.76 -13.26 -12.79
N HIS A 12 11.86 -12.68 -14.00
CA HIS A 12 11.53 -11.28 -14.25
C HIS A 12 10.05 -10.96 -13.98
N GLU A 13 9.13 -11.86 -14.33
CA GLU A 13 7.71 -11.74 -14.00
C GLU A 13 7.49 -11.74 -12.48
N ARG A 14 8.10 -12.68 -11.76
CA ARG A 14 8.03 -12.73 -10.29
C ARG A 14 8.57 -11.46 -9.65
N ASP A 15 9.70 -10.94 -10.14
CA ASP A 15 10.30 -9.72 -9.62
C ASP A 15 9.41 -8.50 -9.89
N SER A 16 8.76 -8.45 -11.06
CA SER A 16 7.79 -7.40 -11.42
C SER A 16 6.53 -7.43 -10.55
N ASP A 17 5.92 -8.60 -10.37
CA ASP A 17 4.75 -8.78 -9.51
C ASP A 17 5.08 -8.40 -8.06
N TRP A 18 6.29 -8.75 -7.61
CA TRP A 18 6.77 -8.41 -6.28
C TRP A 18 6.97 -6.90 -6.12
N LEU A 19 7.52 -6.22 -7.12
CA LEU A 19 7.67 -4.77 -7.12
C LEU A 19 6.32 -4.07 -7.03
N GLU A 20 5.33 -4.50 -7.82
CA GLU A 20 3.98 -3.94 -7.73
C GLU A 20 3.39 -4.10 -6.32
N ALA A 21 3.51 -5.30 -5.73
CA ALA A 21 3.08 -5.57 -4.37
C ALA A 21 3.81 -4.71 -3.32
N VAL A 22 5.12 -4.44 -3.50
CA VAL A 22 5.89 -3.51 -2.67
C VAL A 22 5.32 -2.11 -2.79
N THR A 23 5.14 -1.60 -4.01
CA THR A 23 4.61 -0.25 -4.24
C THR A 23 3.26 -0.03 -3.53
N TYR A 24 2.33 -1.00 -3.60
CA TYR A 24 1.06 -0.93 -2.88
C TYR A 24 1.20 -1.10 -1.36
N ALA A 25 2.12 -1.95 -0.90
CA ALA A 25 2.37 -2.16 0.53
C ALA A 25 3.04 -0.94 1.20
N HIS A 26 3.74 -0.12 0.42
CA HIS A 26 4.34 1.14 0.85
C HIS A 26 3.39 2.34 0.77
N TYR A 27 2.17 2.17 0.25
CA TYR A 27 1.15 3.22 0.21
C TYR A 27 0.19 3.08 1.39
N CYS A 28 -0.11 4.19 2.06
CA CYS A 28 -0.89 4.25 3.29
C CYS A 28 -0.22 3.56 4.49
N ILE A 29 -0.96 3.37 5.59
CA ILE A 29 -0.42 2.74 6.81
C ILE A 29 -0.20 1.24 6.55
N PRO A 30 1.04 0.76 6.58
CA PRO A 30 1.34 -0.62 6.24
C PRO A 30 0.85 -1.58 7.33
N LYS A 31 0.11 -2.61 6.93
CA LYS A 31 -0.42 -3.64 7.84
C LYS A 31 0.49 -4.88 7.93
N LYS A 32 1.21 -5.18 6.85
CA LYS A 32 2.08 -6.35 6.71
C LYS A 32 3.16 -6.04 5.66
N CYS A 33 4.37 -6.55 5.86
CA CYS A 33 5.41 -6.44 4.85
C CYS A 33 5.15 -7.42 3.70
N THR A 34 5.66 -7.12 2.50
CA THR A 34 5.64 -8.03 1.33
C THR A 34 6.29 -9.39 1.60
N CYS A 35 7.35 -9.42 2.41
CA CYS A 35 7.98 -10.66 2.89
C CYS A 35 7.09 -11.48 3.85
N GLY A 36 5.96 -10.93 4.25
CA GLY A 36 5.03 -11.49 5.24
C GLY A 36 5.37 -11.20 6.69
N GLY A 37 6.49 -10.53 6.96
CA GLY A 37 6.93 -10.13 8.29
C GLY A 37 6.00 -9.09 8.94
N PRO A 38 5.96 -9.06 10.29
CA PRO A 38 5.20 -8.07 11.04
C PRO A 38 5.83 -6.68 10.90
N ILE A 39 4.99 -5.65 10.98
CA ILE A 39 5.42 -4.25 11.01
C ILE A 39 5.57 -3.79 12.46
N THR A 40 6.62 -3.05 12.72
CA THR A 40 6.93 -2.40 13.99
C THR A 40 7.07 -0.90 13.79
N VAL A 41 7.01 -0.11 14.88
CA VAL A 41 7.27 1.33 14.82
C VAL A 41 8.60 1.60 15.47
N GLU A 42 9.51 2.21 14.71
CA GLU A 42 10.83 2.62 15.19
C GLU A 42 10.98 4.13 15.13
N THR A 43 11.80 4.69 16.02
CA THR A 43 12.07 6.12 16.08
C THR A 43 13.55 6.38 15.79
N ASP A 44 13.82 7.29 14.84
CA ASP A 44 15.20 7.69 14.53
C ASP A 44 15.80 8.60 15.61
N LYS A 45 17.10 8.88 15.53
CA LYS A 45 17.81 9.77 16.45
C LYS A 45 17.28 11.21 16.46
N ARG A 46 16.48 11.60 15.46
CA ARG A 46 15.88 12.93 15.30
C ARG A 46 14.41 12.94 15.77
N GLY A 47 13.88 11.83 16.29
CA GLY A 47 12.51 11.71 16.76
C GLY A 47 11.48 11.44 15.66
N ARG A 48 11.90 11.09 14.44
CA ARG A 48 10.98 10.71 13.36
C ARG A 48 10.60 9.24 13.50
N ASN A 49 9.31 8.97 13.37
CA ASN A 49 8.76 7.62 13.48
C ASN A 49 8.60 6.98 12.10
N TYR A 50 8.92 5.70 12.03
CA TYR A 50 8.85 4.89 10.82
C TYR A 50 8.13 3.57 11.12
N TYR A 51 7.27 3.16 10.19
CA TYR A 51 6.80 1.79 10.09
C TYR A 51 7.89 0.95 9.43
N VAL A 52 8.41 -0.05 10.15
CA VAL A 52 9.56 -0.86 9.72
C VAL A 52 9.22 -2.34 9.83
N CYS A 53 9.54 -3.10 8.78
CA CYS A 53 9.48 -4.56 8.83
C CYS A 53 10.41 -5.10 9.92
N LYS A 54 9.92 -6.02 10.77
CA LYS A 54 10.76 -6.62 11.82
C LYS A 54 12.02 -7.32 11.28
N ASP A 55 11.88 -8.00 10.15
CA ASP A 55 12.99 -8.67 9.46
C ASP A 55 13.61 -7.78 8.37
N PHE A 56 13.69 -6.47 8.61
CA PHE A 56 14.13 -5.49 7.63
C PHE A 56 15.50 -5.84 7.03
N LYS A 57 15.57 -5.70 5.70
CA LYS A 57 16.80 -5.75 4.91
C LYS A 57 16.81 -4.50 4.03
N ASP A 58 17.98 -3.91 3.87
CA ASP A 58 18.18 -2.77 2.98
C ASP A 58 18.31 -3.26 1.52
N ASP A 59 17.24 -3.90 1.05
CA ASP A 59 17.12 -4.48 -0.30
C ASP A 59 16.05 -3.77 -1.15
N GLY A 60 15.39 -2.76 -0.58
CA GLY A 60 14.28 -2.04 -1.22
C GLY A 60 12.97 -2.82 -1.31
N LEU A 61 12.92 -4.05 -0.79
CA LEU A 61 11.73 -4.91 -0.80
C LEU A 61 11.00 -4.89 0.54
N HIS A 62 11.72 -4.56 1.62
CA HIS A 62 11.16 -4.46 2.96
C HIS A 62 10.63 -3.05 3.27
N ILE A 63 9.51 -3.02 3.98
CA ILE A 63 8.86 -1.77 4.37
C ILE A 63 9.74 -1.00 5.35
N GLN A 64 10.07 0.23 4.96
CA GLN A 64 10.46 1.33 5.81
C GLN A 64 9.70 2.57 5.31
N HIS A 65 8.62 2.92 5.99
CA HIS A 65 7.76 4.03 5.58
C HIS A 65 7.61 5.04 6.71
N ALA A 66 7.71 6.33 6.42
CA ALA A 66 7.58 7.36 7.45
C ALA A 66 6.13 7.39 7.97
N CYS A 67 5.94 7.45 9.28
CA CYS A 67 4.60 7.40 9.85
C CYS A 67 3.73 8.60 9.44
N LEU A 68 4.34 9.79 9.29
CA LEU A 68 3.60 10.98 8.86
C LEU A 68 3.09 10.83 7.44
N ASP A 69 3.96 10.44 6.51
CA ASP A 69 3.62 10.23 5.09
C ASP A 69 2.50 9.18 4.95
N ALA A 70 2.62 8.05 5.66
CA ALA A 70 1.60 7.01 5.69
C ALA A 70 0.23 7.49 6.19
N ILE A 71 0.19 8.37 7.21
CA ILE A 71 -1.05 8.96 7.73
C ILE A 71 -1.62 9.96 6.73
N GLU A 72 -0.80 10.78 6.09
CA GLU A 72 -1.24 11.72 5.07
C GLU A 72 -1.85 10.99 3.86
N GLU A 73 -1.22 9.90 3.43
CA GLU A 73 -1.73 9.01 2.38
C GLU A 73 -3.09 8.40 2.75
N GLU A 74 -3.23 7.82 3.95
CA GLU A 74 -4.50 7.29 4.45
C GLU A 74 -5.60 8.36 4.49
N LEU A 75 -5.28 9.56 4.98
CA LEU A 75 -6.24 10.67 5.01
C LEU A 75 -6.68 11.09 3.61
N ASN A 76 -5.77 11.09 2.65
CA ASN A 76 -6.10 11.41 1.27
C ASN A 76 -6.98 10.33 0.64
N GLU A 77 -6.73 9.06 0.93
CA GLU A 77 -7.56 7.96 0.43
C GLU A 77 -8.95 7.98 1.06
N LEU A 78 -9.05 8.25 2.36
CA LEU A 78 -10.32 8.43 3.06
C LEU A 78 -11.13 9.58 2.46
N LYS A 79 -10.50 10.72 2.14
CA LYS A 79 -11.17 11.85 1.47
C LYS A 79 -11.72 11.46 0.10
N LYS A 80 -10.98 10.67 -0.69
CA LYS A 80 -11.45 10.17 -2.00
C LYS A 80 -12.66 9.24 -1.83
N GLN A 81 -12.61 8.32 -0.87
CA GLN A 81 -13.72 7.40 -0.59
C GLN A 81 -14.96 8.17 -0.13
N TYR A 82 -14.81 9.10 0.80
CA TYR A 82 -15.89 9.96 1.26
C TYR A 82 -16.54 10.75 0.11
N ALA A 83 -15.75 11.34 -0.78
CA ALA A 83 -16.28 12.05 -1.94
C ALA A 83 -17.11 11.14 -2.87
N LYS A 84 -16.69 9.88 -3.06
CA LYS A 84 -17.45 8.88 -3.84
C LYS A 84 -18.76 8.53 -3.14
N GLU A 85 -18.74 8.30 -1.84
CA GLU A 85 -19.93 7.98 -1.04
C GLU A 85 -20.95 9.12 -1.07
N VAL A 86 -20.50 10.36 -0.86
CA VAL A 86 -21.36 11.55 -0.96
C VAL A 86 -21.99 11.65 -2.36
N SER A 87 -21.19 11.45 -3.42
CA SER A 87 -21.71 11.46 -4.79
C SER A 87 -22.78 10.39 -5.01
N LEU A 88 -22.59 9.18 -4.47
CA LEU A 88 -23.55 8.09 -4.56
C LEU A 88 -24.83 8.41 -3.77
N GLN A 89 -24.69 8.95 -2.57
CA GLN A 89 -25.81 9.35 -1.72
C GLN A 89 -26.66 10.43 -2.39
N CYS A 90 -26.06 11.44 -3.01
CA CYS A 90 -26.78 12.47 -3.75
C CYS A 90 -27.58 11.88 -4.93
N LYS A 91 -27.00 10.92 -5.67
CA LYS A 91 -27.70 10.25 -6.78
C LYS A 91 -28.91 9.45 -6.27
N LEU A 92 -28.74 8.68 -5.20
CA LEU A 92 -29.81 7.90 -4.60
C LEU A 92 -30.93 8.78 -4.05
N GLN A 93 -30.59 9.90 -3.42
CA GLN A 93 -31.58 10.89 -2.94
C GLN A 93 -32.39 11.46 -4.10
N TYR A 94 -31.72 11.85 -5.19
CA TYR A 94 -32.39 12.35 -6.38
C TYR A 94 -33.35 11.30 -6.97
N GLU A 95 -32.93 10.04 -7.11
CA GLU A 95 -33.79 8.96 -7.62
C GLU A 95 -35.00 8.71 -6.73
N LEU A 96 -34.83 8.73 -5.40
CA LEU A 96 -35.94 8.60 -4.45
C LEU A 96 -36.95 9.75 -4.56
N GLU A 97 -36.49 10.98 -4.82
CA GLU A 97 -37.34 12.13 -5.05
C GLU A 97 -38.16 12.00 -6.35
N GLN A 98 -37.59 11.43 -7.42
CA GLN A 98 -38.31 11.21 -8.68
C GLN A 98 -39.37 10.09 -8.60
N MET A 99 -39.25 9.19 -7.62
CA MET A 99 -40.21 8.10 -7.40
C MET A 99 -41.37 8.49 -6.48
N ARG A 100 -41.34 9.69 -5.87
CA ARG A 100 -42.43 10.24 -5.05
C ARG A 100 -43.44 10.99 -5.90
#